data_AF-L0JWT9-F1
#
_entry.id   AF-L0JWT9-F1
#
_cell.length_a   1.000
_cell.length_b   1.000
_cell.length_c   1.000
_cell.angle_alpha   90.00
_cell.angle_beta   90.00
_cell.angle_gamma   90.00
#
_symmetry.space_group_name_H-M   'P 1'
#
loop_
_entity.id
_entity.type
_entity.pdbx_description
1 polymer ?
#
loop_
_entity_poly.entity_id
_entity_poly.type
_entity_poly.pdbx_seq_one_letter_code
_entity_poly.pdbx_strand_id
1 'polypeptide(L)'
;MKLTGSSATGSGPIHKTASRRRFLVGVGTASGIAVAGCVGNDGGDGDPAYQEGTIDVDGEPRTAEEMSAAQGLAEQEIRVEVTPMDALELVDHEFVLEDDYRGATVQGTVENVGDERLEIVELRSRVYDDQDDQLGRYLDSTGDLDSGETWSFQVVVLESPEDLAAYDAAVFGMPE
;
A
#
# COMPACT_ATOMS: atom_id res chain seq x y z
N MET A 1 -4.07 63.84 -41.51
CA MET A 1 -4.77 62.79 -42.29
C MET A 1 -5.07 61.62 -41.37
N LYS A 2 -6.35 61.28 -41.18
CA LYS A 2 -6.85 60.08 -40.48
C LYS A 2 -6.99 58.93 -41.50
N LEU A 3 -6.81 57.68 -41.05
CA LEU A 3 -7.73 56.52 -41.15
C LEU A 3 -6.97 55.23 -40.75
N THR A 4 -7.35 54.60 -39.63
CA THR A 4 -7.90 53.22 -39.47
C THR A 4 -6.93 52.08 -39.82
N GLY A 5 -6.67 51.05 -39.03
CA GLY A 5 -7.34 50.44 -37.88
C GLY A 5 -7.24 48.91 -38.06
N SER A 6 -6.88 48.15 -37.03
CA SER A 6 -7.26 46.74 -36.89
C SER A 6 -6.98 46.24 -35.47
N SER A 7 -8.00 45.60 -34.88
CA SER A 7 -7.98 44.97 -33.56
C SER A 7 -7.57 43.51 -33.68
N ALA A 8 -6.90 42.97 -32.66
CA ALA A 8 -7.02 41.56 -32.29
C ALA A 8 -6.72 41.37 -30.80
N THR A 9 -7.75 40.93 -30.10
CA THR A 9 -7.83 40.55 -28.70
C THR A 9 -7.14 39.20 -28.49
N GLY A 10 -6.36 39.04 -27.42
CA GLY A 10 -5.72 37.77 -27.07
C GLY A 10 -5.30 37.73 -25.60
N SER A 11 -6.27 37.53 -24.72
CA SER A 11 -6.09 37.35 -23.28
C SER A 11 -5.60 35.92 -22.99
N GLY A 12 -4.30 35.76 -22.68
CA GLY A 12 -3.73 34.50 -22.18
C GLY A 12 -3.82 34.42 -20.65
N PRO A 13 -4.15 33.24 -20.07
CA PRO A 13 -4.58 33.12 -18.68
C PRO A 13 -3.45 33.31 -17.66
N ILE A 14 -3.66 34.33 -16.83
CA ILE A 14 -3.21 34.51 -15.44
C ILE A 14 -3.04 33.19 -14.66
N HIS A 15 -1.84 33.05 -14.07
CA HIS A 15 -1.46 32.00 -13.11
C HIS A 15 -2.56 31.80 -12.06
N LYS A 16 -3.13 30.59 -11.98
CA LYS A 16 -3.95 30.20 -10.84
C LYS A 16 -3.04 29.80 -9.68
N THR A 17 -2.64 30.78 -8.89
CA THR A 17 -2.24 30.55 -7.51
C THR A 17 -3.46 29.97 -6.79
N ALA A 18 -3.43 28.68 -6.43
CA ALA A 18 -4.50 28.06 -5.67
C ALA A 18 -4.48 28.60 -4.22
N SER A 19 -5.10 29.76 -4.04
CA SER A 19 -5.35 30.40 -2.76
C SER A 19 -6.29 29.52 -1.94
N ARG A 20 -5.73 28.83 -0.94
CA ARG A 20 -6.47 28.08 0.08
C ARG A 20 -7.16 29.06 1.03
N ARG A 21 -8.35 29.54 0.65
CA ARG A 21 -9.28 30.26 1.54
C ARG A 21 -10.72 29.90 1.19
N ARG A 22 -11.19 28.78 1.72
CA ARG A 22 -12.63 28.53 1.87
C ARG A 22 -13.04 28.94 3.29
N PHE A 23 -13.95 29.91 3.34
CA PHE A 23 -14.58 30.43 4.52
C PHE A 23 -15.44 29.35 5.19
N LEU A 24 -15.15 29.02 6.46
CA LEU A 24 -16.07 28.32 7.34
C LEU A 24 -16.89 29.37 8.09
N VAL A 25 -18.15 29.56 7.68
CA VAL A 25 -19.17 30.26 8.47
C VAL A 25 -20.41 29.38 8.47
N GLY A 26 -20.69 28.77 9.62
CA GLY A 26 -21.89 27.96 9.85
C GLY A 26 -22.01 27.67 11.35
N VAL A 27 -22.61 28.61 12.08
CA VAL A 27 -23.04 28.41 13.47
C VAL A 27 -24.34 27.62 13.44
N GLY A 28 -24.34 26.41 14.01
CA GLY A 28 -25.53 25.59 14.20
C GLY A 28 -25.32 24.62 15.36
N THR A 29 -25.80 24.99 16.54
CA THR A 29 -25.89 24.11 17.71
C THR A 29 -26.94 23.02 17.48
N ALA A 30 -26.52 21.76 17.49
CA ALA A 30 -27.37 20.61 17.75
C ALA A 30 -26.57 19.55 18.53
N SER A 31 -26.96 19.35 19.79
CA SER A 31 -26.51 18.23 20.61
C SER A 31 -26.99 16.91 19.99
N GLY A 32 -26.11 15.92 19.87
CA GLY A 32 -26.48 14.56 19.49
C GLY A 32 -25.28 13.65 19.27
N ILE A 33 -24.98 12.84 20.29
CA ILE A 33 -24.23 11.57 20.27
C ILE A 33 -22.89 11.58 19.52
N ALA A 34 -21.80 11.55 20.29
CA ALA A 34 -20.50 11.12 19.78
C ALA A 34 -20.61 9.65 19.36
N VAL A 35 -20.91 9.42 18.09
CA VAL A 35 -20.63 8.14 17.44
C VAL A 35 -19.11 8.03 17.39
N ALA A 36 -18.59 7.02 18.08
CA ALA A 36 -17.25 6.53 17.89
C ALA A 36 -16.98 6.37 16.39
N GLY A 37 -15.77 6.71 15.97
CA GLY A 37 -15.28 6.38 14.64
C GLY A 37 -15.17 4.87 14.50
N CYS A 38 -16.28 4.25 14.09
CA CYS A 38 -16.32 2.96 13.44
C CYS A 38 -17.01 3.21 12.09
N VAL A 39 -16.27 3.78 11.14
CA VAL A 39 -16.39 3.30 9.77
C VAL A 39 -15.77 1.91 9.84
N GLY A 40 -16.49 0.79 9.87
CA GLY A 40 -17.74 0.49 9.19
C GLY A 40 -17.42 -0.54 8.12
N ASN A 41 -17.00 -1.75 8.52
CA ASN A 41 -17.03 -2.95 7.69
C ASN A 41 -17.38 -4.18 8.53
N ASP A 42 -18.61 -4.20 9.06
CA ASP A 42 -19.30 -5.44 9.40
C ASP A 42 -19.84 -6.05 8.09
N GLY A 43 -18.95 -6.72 7.36
CA GLY A 43 -19.25 -7.52 6.18
C GLY A 43 -18.62 -8.89 6.35
N GLY A 44 -19.47 -9.89 6.66
CA GLY A 44 -19.03 -11.26 6.91
C GLY A 44 -18.43 -11.94 5.68
N ASP A 45 -17.51 -12.86 6.01
CA ASP A 45 -17.11 -14.05 5.27
C ASP A 45 -16.43 -13.84 3.90
N GLY A 46 -15.11 -13.55 3.95
CA GLY A 46 -14.19 -13.99 2.89
C GLY A 46 -13.23 -12.95 2.30
N ASP A 47 -13.37 -11.66 2.62
CA ASP A 47 -12.40 -10.65 2.18
C ASP A 47 -11.22 -10.56 3.18
N PRO A 48 -9.96 -10.55 2.70
CA PRO A 48 -8.78 -10.40 3.56
C PRO A 48 -8.75 -9.03 4.25
N ALA A 49 -8.41 -9.04 5.54
CA ALA A 49 -8.14 -7.81 6.29
C ALA A 49 -6.73 -7.29 5.93
N TYR A 50 -6.66 -6.32 5.02
CA TYR A 50 -5.43 -5.60 4.73
C TYR A 50 -5.10 -4.61 5.85
N GLN A 51 -3.87 -4.66 6.34
CA GLN A 51 -3.32 -3.72 7.31
C GLN A 51 -2.50 -2.65 6.58
N GLU A 52 -2.80 -1.38 6.83
CA GLU A 52 -2.14 -0.23 6.20
C GLU A 52 -0.76 0.04 6.83
N GLY A 53 0.20 0.41 5.99
CA GLY A 53 1.53 0.87 6.40
C GLY A 53 1.93 2.13 5.64
N THR A 54 2.66 3.02 6.31
CA THR A 54 3.13 4.28 5.72
C THR A 54 4.57 4.17 5.26
N ILE A 55 4.91 4.86 4.17
CA ILE A 55 6.27 4.94 3.64
C ILE A 55 6.76 6.36 3.91
N ASP A 56 7.83 6.49 4.70
CA ASP A 56 8.47 7.78 5.03
C ASP A 56 9.98 7.67 4.82
N VAL A 57 10.37 7.36 3.58
CA VAL A 57 11.79 7.27 3.19
C VAL A 57 12.00 7.90 1.83
N ASP A 58 13.09 8.65 1.71
CA ASP A 58 13.59 9.17 0.43
C ASP A 58 14.68 8.22 -0.07
N GLY A 59 14.52 7.66 -1.27
CA GLY A 59 15.45 6.71 -1.87
C GLY A 59 15.66 6.96 -3.35
N GLU A 60 16.89 6.74 -3.81
CA GLU A 60 17.20 6.78 -5.24
C GLU A 60 16.69 5.50 -5.94
N PRO A 61 16.31 5.60 -7.22
CA PRO A 61 15.92 4.43 -8.00
C PRO A 61 17.08 3.44 -8.15
N ARG A 62 16.75 2.16 -8.23
CA ARG A 62 17.72 1.10 -8.56
C ARG A 62 18.36 1.35 -9.93
N THR A 63 19.62 0.97 -10.07
CA THR A 63 20.24 0.85 -11.40
C THR A 63 19.61 -0.30 -12.20
N ALA A 64 19.86 -0.34 -13.51
CA ALA A 64 19.34 -1.42 -14.37
C ALA A 64 19.86 -2.81 -13.96
N GLU A 65 21.10 -2.91 -13.48
CA GLU A 65 21.69 -4.17 -13.01
C GLU A 65 21.02 -4.63 -11.71
N GLU A 66 20.83 -3.73 -10.75
CA GLU A 66 20.13 -4.02 -9.49
C GLU A 66 18.66 -4.37 -9.72
N MET A 67 17.98 -3.67 -10.64
CA MET A 67 16.60 -3.97 -11.02
C MET A 67 16.48 -5.40 -11.57
N SER A 68 17.40 -5.82 -12.42
CA SER A 68 17.40 -7.20 -12.94
C SER A 68 17.62 -8.24 -11.83
N ALA A 69 18.41 -7.92 -10.80
CA ALA A 69 18.60 -8.80 -9.66
C ALA A 69 17.37 -8.84 -8.75
N ALA A 70 16.76 -7.69 -8.46
CA ALA A 70 15.54 -7.56 -7.67
C ALA A 70 14.36 -8.31 -8.31
N GLN A 71 14.21 -8.23 -9.63
CA GLN A 71 13.20 -8.98 -10.39
C GLN A 71 13.32 -10.50 -10.22
N GLY A 72 14.52 -11.02 -9.96
CA GLY A 72 14.74 -12.44 -9.70
C GLY A 72 14.28 -12.89 -8.31
N LEU A 73 14.06 -11.95 -7.39
CA LEU A 73 13.57 -12.22 -6.03
C LEU A 73 12.11 -11.83 -5.83
N ALA A 74 11.62 -10.80 -6.53
CA ALA A 74 10.27 -10.31 -6.36
C ALA A 74 9.24 -11.33 -6.88
N GLU A 75 8.36 -11.81 -6.01
CA GLU A 75 7.24 -12.65 -6.39
C GLU A 75 5.98 -11.80 -6.62
N GLN A 76 5.19 -12.17 -7.64
CA GLN A 76 3.94 -11.47 -8.01
C GLN A 76 2.81 -12.43 -8.42
N GLU A 77 3.10 -13.73 -8.58
CA GLU A 77 2.13 -14.72 -9.02
C GLU A 77 1.30 -15.21 -7.84
N ILE A 78 0.03 -14.81 -7.80
CA ILE A 78 -0.90 -15.15 -6.73
C ILE A 78 -1.25 -16.63 -6.75
N ARG A 79 -1.12 -17.31 -5.60
CA ARG A 79 -1.73 -18.63 -5.42
C ARG A 79 -3.23 -18.49 -5.21
N VAL A 80 -4.01 -19.18 -6.04
CA VAL A 80 -5.49 -19.14 -5.97
C VAL A 80 -6.06 -20.08 -4.91
N GLU A 81 -5.23 -20.97 -4.36
CA GLU A 81 -5.61 -21.99 -3.39
C GLU A 81 -5.57 -21.48 -1.95
N VAL A 82 -4.85 -20.39 -1.69
CA VAL A 82 -4.80 -19.76 -0.36
C VAL A 82 -6.00 -18.84 -0.15
N THR A 83 -6.50 -18.81 1.08
CA THR A 83 -7.66 -18.03 1.49
C THR A 83 -7.36 -17.24 2.77
N PRO A 84 -8.09 -16.16 3.07
CA PRO A 84 -7.99 -15.52 4.38
C PRO A 84 -8.34 -16.52 5.48
N MET A 85 -7.54 -16.59 6.54
CA MET A 85 -7.75 -17.51 7.66
C MET A 85 -7.61 -16.79 8.99
N ASP A 86 -8.53 -17.05 9.92
CA ASP A 86 -8.45 -16.54 11.30
C ASP A 86 -7.27 -17.13 12.09
N ALA A 87 -6.68 -18.22 11.61
CA ALA A 87 -5.51 -18.88 12.20
C ALA A 87 -4.19 -18.13 11.93
N LEU A 88 -4.19 -17.10 11.08
CA LEU A 88 -3.00 -16.34 10.73
C LEU A 88 -3.07 -14.92 11.26
N GLU A 89 -2.03 -14.51 11.98
CA GLU A 89 -1.87 -13.15 12.48
C GLU A 89 -0.64 -12.52 11.82
N LEU A 90 -0.82 -11.34 11.21
CA LEU A 90 0.30 -10.48 10.81
C LEU A 90 0.69 -9.65 12.04
N VAL A 91 1.75 -10.09 12.73
CA VAL A 91 2.20 -9.57 14.02
C VAL A 91 2.81 -8.18 13.87
N ASP A 92 3.62 -8.01 12.84
CA ASP A 92 4.26 -6.75 12.49
C ASP A 92 4.55 -6.68 10.99
N HIS A 93 4.63 -5.44 10.49
CA HIS A 93 5.11 -5.14 9.15
C HIS A 93 5.67 -3.72 9.09
N GLU A 94 6.74 -3.53 8.34
CA GLU A 94 7.34 -2.21 8.08
C GLU A 94 7.89 -2.13 6.66
N PHE A 95 7.92 -0.90 6.12
CA PHE A 95 8.63 -0.61 4.90
C PHE A 95 10.10 -0.36 5.21
N VAL A 96 11.00 -1.01 4.47
CA VAL A 96 12.45 -0.85 4.63
C VAL A 96 13.09 -0.58 3.27
N LEU A 97 13.88 0.48 3.20
CA LEU A 97 14.76 0.76 2.07
C LEU A 97 16.14 0.15 2.33
N GLU A 98 16.44 -0.95 1.66
CA GLU A 98 17.73 -1.64 1.76
C GLU A 98 18.82 -0.90 0.98
N ASP A 99 20.05 -0.86 1.51
CA ASP A 99 21.23 -0.27 0.85
C ASP A 99 21.84 -1.17 -0.26
N ASP A 100 21.16 -2.26 -0.63
CA ASP A 100 21.60 -3.20 -1.67
C ASP A 100 20.58 -3.33 -2.81
N TYR A 101 20.83 -4.27 -3.73
CA TYR A 101 20.00 -4.45 -4.93
C TYR A 101 18.52 -4.73 -4.61
N ARG A 102 18.20 -5.18 -3.39
CA ARG A 102 16.82 -5.40 -2.95
C ARG A 102 16.04 -4.11 -2.76
N GLY A 103 16.68 -2.94 -2.61
CA GLY A 103 16.03 -1.62 -2.54
C GLY A 103 14.79 -1.57 -1.62
N ALA A 104 13.66 -1.09 -2.15
CA ALA A 104 12.38 -1.06 -1.44
C ALA A 104 11.87 -2.47 -1.09
N THR A 105 11.56 -2.68 0.19
CA THR A 105 11.01 -3.94 0.71
C THR A 105 9.93 -3.71 1.75
N VAL A 106 9.03 -4.69 1.92
CA VAL A 106 8.13 -4.78 3.07
C VAL A 106 8.54 -6.02 3.86
N GLN A 107 8.86 -5.84 5.14
CA GLN A 107 9.37 -6.88 6.02
C GLN A 107 8.48 -7.00 7.25
N GLY A 108 8.46 -8.16 7.88
CA GLY A 108 7.76 -8.33 9.13
C GLY A 108 7.61 -9.80 9.55
N THR A 109 6.65 -10.06 10.43
CA THR A 109 6.41 -11.39 11.01
C THR A 109 4.95 -11.79 10.92
N VAL A 110 4.72 -13.03 10.48
CA VAL A 110 3.42 -13.72 10.53
C VAL A 110 3.49 -14.85 11.56
N GLU A 111 2.42 -15.06 12.33
CA GLU A 111 2.26 -16.16 13.27
C GLU A 111 1.06 -17.04 12.89
N ASN A 112 1.22 -18.36 12.99
CA ASN A 112 0.10 -19.30 12.99
C ASN A 112 -0.43 -19.45 14.42
N VAL A 113 -1.47 -18.70 14.76
CA VAL A 113 -2.14 -18.73 16.08
C VAL A 113 -3.20 -19.84 16.18
N GLY A 114 -3.41 -20.60 15.10
CA GLY A 114 -4.32 -21.75 15.07
C GLY A 114 -3.74 -23.01 15.71
N ASP A 115 -4.54 -24.07 15.75
CA ASP A 115 -4.18 -25.37 16.36
C ASP A 115 -3.63 -26.40 15.33
N GLU A 116 -3.62 -26.06 14.04
CA GLU A 116 -3.25 -26.94 12.92
C GLU A 116 -2.09 -26.37 12.10
N ARG A 117 -1.32 -27.24 11.45
CA ARG A 117 -0.28 -26.83 10.49
C ARG A 117 -0.94 -26.29 9.22
N LEU A 118 -0.30 -25.28 8.62
CA LEU A 118 -0.68 -24.74 7.31
C LEU A 118 0.32 -25.21 6.25
N GLU A 119 -0.16 -25.84 5.18
CA GLU A 119 0.67 -26.29 4.06
C GLU A 119 1.33 -25.11 3.35
N ILE A 120 0.59 -24.01 3.18
CA ILE A 120 1.06 -22.78 2.53
C ILE A 120 0.61 -21.58 3.34
N VAL A 121 1.50 -20.60 3.50
CA VAL A 121 1.21 -19.24 3.98
C VAL A 121 1.76 -18.25 2.96
N GLU A 122 0.95 -17.27 2.56
CA GLU A 122 1.31 -16.25 1.57
C GLU A 122 0.99 -14.87 2.14
N LEU A 123 1.98 -13.98 2.14
CA LEU A 123 1.78 -12.57 2.43
C LEU A 123 1.71 -11.80 1.12
N ARG A 124 0.67 -10.97 0.95
CA ARG A 124 0.52 -10.07 -0.19
C ARG A 124 0.67 -8.64 0.26
N SER A 125 1.55 -7.90 -0.39
CA SER A 125 1.64 -6.45 -0.25
C SER A 125 1.18 -5.76 -1.53
N ARG A 126 0.41 -4.67 -1.37
CA ARG A 126 0.09 -3.73 -2.45
C ARG A 126 0.71 -2.39 -2.11
N VAL A 127 1.22 -1.71 -3.13
CA VAL A 127 1.91 -0.42 -2.98
C VAL A 127 1.22 0.65 -3.80
N TYR A 128 1.24 1.88 -3.31
CA TYR A 128 0.43 2.99 -3.78
C TYR A 128 1.24 4.28 -3.89
N ASP A 129 0.87 5.14 -4.84
CA ASP A 129 1.39 6.50 -4.96
C ASP A 129 0.66 7.50 -4.04
N ASP A 130 1.03 8.78 -4.11
CA ASP A 130 0.45 9.87 -3.31
C ASP A 130 -1.00 10.24 -3.71
N GLN A 131 -1.52 9.62 -4.76
CA GLN A 131 -2.88 9.78 -5.27
C GLN A 131 -3.79 8.59 -4.92
N ASP A 132 -3.30 7.63 -4.13
CA ASP A 132 -3.95 6.36 -3.80
C ASP A 132 -4.11 5.41 -5.02
N ASP A 133 -3.36 5.61 -6.11
CA ASP A 133 -3.35 4.70 -7.25
C ASP A 133 -2.42 3.50 -6.94
N GLN A 134 -2.92 2.28 -7.14
CA GLN A 134 -2.13 1.06 -6.90
C GLN A 134 -1.08 0.91 -8.01
N LEU A 135 0.20 0.97 -7.64
CA LEU A 135 1.32 0.82 -8.58
C LEU A 135 1.68 -0.65 -8.82
N GLY A 136 1.67 -1.44 -7.75
CA GLY A 136 2.17 -2.82 -7.79
C GLY A 136 1.53 -3.74 -6.76
N ARG A 137 1.81 -5.04 -6.93
CA ARG A 137 1.49 -6.09 -5.97
C ARG A 137 2.62 -7.09 -5.95
N TYR A 138 3.09 -7.38 -4.75
CA TYR A 138 4.24 -8.24 -4.50
C TYR A 138 3.88 -9.21 -3.37
N LEU A 139 4.56 -10.35 -3.32
CA LEU A 139 4.29 -11.36 -2.30
C LEU A 139 5.57 -12.04 -1.82
N ASP A 140 5.41 -12.77 -0.72
CA ASP A 140 6.36 -13.75 -0.22
C ASP A 140 5.54 -14.93 0.31
N SER A 141 6.10 -16.13 0.31
CA SER A 141 5.39 -17.32 0.78
C SER A 141 6.30 -18.32 1.47
N THR A 142 5.73 -19.03 2.43
CA THR A 142 6.35 -20.18 3.08
C THR A 142 5.42 -21.38 3.03
N GLY A 143 5.97 -22.57 3.25
CA GLY A 143 5.18 -23.78 3.47
C GLY A 143 5.36 -24.34 4.87
N ASP A 144 4.53 -25.32 5.22
CA ASP A 144 4.64 -26.13 6.44
C ASP A 144 4.76 -25.30 7.74
N LEU A 145 3.95 -24.25 7.91
CA LEU A 145 3.99 -23.41 9.12
C LEU A 145 3.21 -24.09 10.27
N ASP A 146 3.94 -24.58 11.28
CA ASP A 146 3.35 -25.28 12.42
C ASP A 146 2.52 -24.34 13.32
N SER A 147 1.62 -24.93 14.12
CA SER A 147 0.88 -24.20 15.15
C SER A 147 1.82 -23.54 16.17
N GLY A 148 1.62 -22.25 16.41
CA GLY A 148 2.45 -21.40 17.26
C GLY A 148 3.81 -21.03 16.65
N GLU A 149 4.06 -21.36 15.38
CA GLU A 149 5.27 -20.97 14.67
C GLU A 149 5.11 -19.59 14.03
N THR A 150 6.23 -18.87 13.96
CA THR A 150 6.34 -17.57 13.31
C THR A 150 7.23 -17.65 12.08
N TRP A 151 6.85 -16.93 11.03
CA TRP A 151 7.62 -16.76 9.81
C TRP A 151 7.96 -15.29 9.58
N SER A 152 9.26 -15.00 9.40
CA SER A 152 9.72 -13.68 8.97
C SER A 152 9.75 -13.61 7.45
N PHE A 153 9.01 -12.66 6.89
CA PHE A 153 8.89 -12.48 5.44
C PHE A 153 9.70 -11.27 4.96
N GLN A 154 10.05 -11.26 3.68
CA GLN A 154 10.64 -10.12 2.99
C GLN A 154 10.09 -10.02 1.56
N VAL A 155 9.18 -9.08 1.34
CA VAL A 155 8.63 -8.79 0.01
C VAL A 155 9.47 -7.74 -0.69
N VAL A 156 10.02 -8.06 -1.87
CA VAL A 156 10.78 -7.12 -2.71
C VAL A 156 9.84 -6.32 -3.61
N VAL A 157 9.85 -4.99 -3.48
CA VAL A 157 9.02 -4.06 -4.25
C VAL A 157 9.83 -3.49 -5.41
N LEU A 158 9.36 -3.65 -6.65
CA LEU A 158 10.12 -3.19 -7.83
C LEU A 158 9.93 -1.71 -8.16
N GLU A 159 8.88 -1.06 -7.63
CA GLU A 159 8.65 0.37 -7.82
C GLU A 159 9.81 1.22 -7.29
N SER A 160 9.99 2.42 -7.86
CA SER A 160 10.97 3.38 -7.34
C SER A 160 10.52 3.89 -5.97
N PRO A 161 11.41 4.03 -4.97
CA PRO A 161 11.05 4.60 -3.67
C PRO A 161 10.42 5.99 -3.76
N GLU A 162 10.83 6.81 -4.74
CA GLU A 162 10.31 8.17 -4.94
C GLU A 162 8.84 8.22 -5.39
N ASP A 163 8.33 7.13 -5.96
CA ASP A 163 6.95 7.01 -6.45
C ASP A 163 6.01 6.43 -5.38
N LEU A 164 6.54 5.97 -4.25
CA LEU A 164 5.81 5.26 -3.21
C LEU A 164 5.37 6.18 -2.06
N ALA A 165 4.10 6.11 -1.69
CA ALA A 165 3.56 6.85 -0.54
C ALA A 165 2.98 5.95 0.56
N ALA A 166 2.39 4.81 0.19
CA ALA A 166 1.77 3.89 1.12
C ALA A 166 1.87 2.44 0.63
N TYR A 167 1.64 1.52 1.56
CA TYR A 167 1.41 0.12 1.25
C TYR A 167 0.33 -0.44 2.16
N ASP A 168 -0.22 -1.59 1.77
CA ASP A 168 -0.94 -2.44 2.70
C ASP A 168 -0.48 -3.90 2.55
N ALA A 169 -0.76 -4.71 3.56
CA ALA A 169 -0.39 -6.10 3.61
C ALA A 169 -1.52 -6.97 4.16
N ALA A 170 -1.69 -8.16 3.59
CA ALA A 170 -2.62 -9.17 4.09
C ALA A 170 -1.98 -10.55 3.99
N VAL A 171 -2.40 -11.45 4.88
CA VAL A 171 -1.93 -12.83 4.95
C VAL A 171 -3.03 -13.82 4.55
N PHE A 172 -2.65 -14.88 3.86
CA PHE A 172 -3.51 -15.95 3.37
C PHE A 172 -2.87 -17.30 3.69
N GLY A 173 -3.69 -18.33 3.86
CA GLY A 173 -3.22 -19.67 4.17
C GLY A 173 -3.98 -20.77 3.43
N MET A 174 -3.39 -21.97 3.45
CA MET A 174 -4.01 -23.22 3.03
C MET A 174 -3.72 -24.29 4.10
N PRO A 175 -4.74 -24.92 4.70
CA PRO A 175 -4.55 -26.01 5.65
C PRO A 175 -4.04 -27.29 4.96
N GLU A 176 -3.45 -28.20 5.73
CA GLU A 176 -3.09 -29.56 5.28
C GLU A 176 -4.31 -30.48 5.02
#